data_AF-A0A2S7RUB3-F1
#
_entry.id   AF-A0A2S7RUB3-F1
#
_cell.length_a   1.000
_cell.length_b   1.000
_cell.length_c   1.000
_cell.angle_alpha   90.00
_cell.angle_beta   90.00
_cell.angle_gamma   90.00
#
_symmetry.space_group_name_H-M   'P 1'
#
loop_
_entity.id
_entity.type
_entity.pdbx_description
1 polymer ?
#
loop_
_entity_poly.entity_id
_entity_poly.type
_entity_poly.pdbx_seq_one_letter_code
_entity_poly.pdbx_strand_id
1 'polypeptide(L)'
;MREPGIIDWIQCPENNPIETLTRMKDGYEVEKEPLYMVPFLKDEEGNKKILVERNRQYDIIWGCENDGWCELFTEEQIKSVNEEYWKFAELYEVSEDEKE
;
A
#
# COMPACT_ATOMS: atom_id res chain seq x y z
N MET A 1 35.57 -17.10 -18.40
CA MET A 1 34.29 -16.85 -19.10
C MET A 1 34.05 -15.35 -19.08
N ARG A 2 33.51 -14.77 -20.16
CA ARG A 2 33.20 -13.33 -20.24
C ARG A 2 31.79 -13.11 -19.68
N GLU A 3 31.62 -12.10 -18.83
CA GLU A 3 30.30 -11.70 -18.35
C GLU A 3 29.50 -11.06 -19.49
N PRO A 4 28.21 -11.40 -19.64
CA PRO A 4 27.36 -10.77 -20.64
C PRO A 4 27.21 -9.28 -20.33
N GLY A 5 27.52 -8.44 -21.31
CA GLY A 5 27.42 -6.99 -21.22
C GLY A 5 26.11 -6.47 -21.80
N ILE A 6 25.97 -5.15 -21.83
CA ILE A 6 24.76 -4.49 -22.34
C ILE A 6 24.47 -4.82 -23.82
N ILE A 7 25.51 -5.10 -24.62
CA ILE A 7 25.35 -5.52 -26.01
C ILE A 7 24.71 -6.91 -26.10
N ASP A 8 25.14 -7.84 -25.23
CA ASP A 8 24.57 -9.19 -25.16
C ASP A 8 23.09 -9.11 -24.69
N TRP A 9 22.78 -8.17 -23.79
CA TRP A 9 21.41 -7.91 -23.34
C TRP A 9 20.53 -7.34 -24.46
N ILE A 10 21.01 -6.35 -25.25
CA ILE A 10 20.28 -5.76 -26.38
C ILE A 10 20.09 -6.76 -27.53
N GLN A 11 20.99 -7.73 -27.69
CA GLN A 11 20.88 -8.74 -28.74
C GLN A 11 20.00 -9.93 -28.34
N CYS A 12 19.61 -10.03 -27.08
CA CYS A 12 18.73 -11.09 -26.60
C CYS A 12 17.25 -10.70 -26.85
N PRO A 13 16.53 -11.40 -27.75
CA PRO A 13 15.15 -11.06 -28.10
C PRO A 13 14.18 -11.26 -26.93
N GLU A 14 14.50 -12.16 -25.98
CA GLU A 14 13.71 -12.41 -24.76
C GLU A 14 13.59 -11.15 -23.89
N ASN A 15 14.55 -10.23 -23.98
CA ASN A 15 14.55 -8.98 -23.23
C ASN A 15 13.64 -7.90 -23.83
N ASN A 16 13.08 -8.09 -25.03
CA ASN A 16 12.30 -7.08 -25.77
C ASN A 16 12.91 -5.66 -25.65
N PRO A 17 14.19 -5.48 -25.98
CA PRO A 17 14.99 -4.33 -25.55
C PRO A 17 14.45 -2.99 -26.05
N ILE A 18 13.87 -2.94 -27.25
CA ILE A 18 13.25 -1.73 -27.80
C ILE A 18 12.01 -1.33 -27.01
N GLU A 19 11.15 -2.29 -26.66
CA GLU A 19 9.95 -2.03 -25.87
C GLU A 19 10.32 -1.60 -24.46
N THR A 20 11.28 -2.28 -23.82
CA THR A 20 11.78 -1.91 -22.49
C THR A 20 12.35 -0.49 -22.49
N LEU A 21 13.24 -0.14 -23.43
CA LEU A 21 13.80 1.21 -23.51
C LEU A 21 12.75 2.27 -23.84
N THR A 22 11.72 1.93 -24.61
CA THR A 22 10.59 2.82 -24.89
C THR A 22 9.80 3.08 -23.61
N ARG A 23 9.47 2.05 -22.84
CA ARG A 23 8.80 2.18 -21.53
C ARG A 23 9.64 2.97 -20.52
N MET A 24 10.98 2.81 -20.53
CA MET A 24 11.87 3.63 -19.67
C MET A 24 11.79 5.13 -20.00
N LYS A 25 11.53 5.48 -21.26
CA LYS A 25 11.50 6.88 -21.71
C LYS A 25 10.26 7.61 -21.19
N ASP A 26 9.12 6.91 -21.11
CA ASP A 26 7.86 7.48 -20.61
C ASP A 26 7.77 7.46 -19.07
N GLY A 27 8.79 6.90 -18.40
CA GLY A 27 8.79 6.66 -16.96
C GLY A 27 8.02 5.40 -16.60
N TYR A 28 8.24 4.90 -15.38
CA TYR A 28 7.43 3.82 -14.83
C TYR A 28 6.49 4.39 -13.79
N GLU A 29 5.20 4.12 -13.95
CA GLU A 29 4.26 4.23 -12.84
C GLU A 29 4.51 3.03 -11.93
N VAL A 30 5.07 3.30 -10.76
CA VAL A 30 5.22 2.27 -9.72
C VAL A 30 3.86 2.16 -9.06
N GLU A 31 3.18 1.02 -9.23
CA GLU A 31 1.98 0.70 -8.45
C GLU A 31 2.34 0.84 -6.97
N LYS A 32 1.69 1.79 -6.30
CA LYS A 32 1.84 1.93 -4.85
C LYS A 32 1.06 0.82 -4.18
N GLU A 33 1.63 0.27 -3.12
CA GLU A 33 0.93 -0.69 -2.29
C GLU A 33 -0.37 -0.06 -1.75
N PRO A 34 -1.53 -0.71 -1.94
CA PRO A 34 -2.80 -0.17 -1.49
C PRO A 34 -2.82 -0.06 0.04
N LEU A 35 -3.39 1.04 0.50
CA LEU A 35 -3.50 1.38 1.90
C LEU A 35 -4.95 1.23 2.36
N TYR A 36 -5.12 0.72 3.57
CA TYR A 36 -6.42 0.35 4.12
C TYR A 36 -6.61 0.90 5.52
N MET A 37 -7.85 1.27 5.82
CA MET A 37 -8.32 1.54 7.17
C MET A 37 -9.14 0.34 7.66
N VAL A 38 -8.94 -0.11 8.89
CA VAL A 38 -9.65 -1.28 9.44
C VAL A 38 -10.60 -0.87 10.58
N PRO A 39 -11.89 -0.63 10.28
CA PRO A 39 -12.91 -0.39 11.31
C PRO A 39 -13.61 -1.66 11.82
N PHE A 40 -13.62 -1.88 13.13
CA PHE A 40 -14.16 -3.11 13.73
C PHE A 40 -15.62 -3.02 14.21
N LEU A 41 -16.00 -1.91 14.84
CA LEU A 41 -17.31 -1.76 15.51
C LEU A 41 -17.81 -0.32 15.41
N LYS A 42 -19.10 -0.13 15.15
CA LYS A 42 -19.79 1.17 15.29
C LYS A 42 -20.62 1.15 16.57
N ASP A 43 -20.53 2.20 17.39
CA ASP A 43 -21.49 2.41 18.48
C ASP A 43 -22.82 3.03 17.97
N GLU A 44 -23.76 3.28 18.88
CA GLU A 44 -25.07 3.89 18.57
C GLU A 44 -24.94 5.33 18.01
N GLU A 45 -23.81 5.99 18.26
CA GLU A 45 -23.48 7.34 17.80
C GLU A 45 -22.70 7.34 16.48
N GLY A 46 -22.31 6.15 15.98
CA GLY A 46 -21.59 5.96 14.72
C GLY A 46 -20.07 5.97 14.84
N ASN A 47 -19.51 6.06 16.04
CA ASN A 47 -18.06 6.03 16.25
C ASN A 47 -17.51 4.64 15.94
N LYS A 48 -16.58 4.57 14.98
CA LYS A 48 -15.91 3.33 14.59
C LYS A 48 -14.73 3.06 15.53
N LYS A 49 -14.53 1.82 16.01
CA LYS A 49 -13.21 1.38 16.53
C LYS A 49 -12.25 1.15 15.37
N ILE A 50 -11.04 1.67 15.44
CA ILE A 50 -10.02 1.56 14.39
C ILE A 50 -8.74 0.91 14.93
N LEU A 51 -8.05 0.18 14.05
CA LEU A 51 -6.66 -0.25 14.27
C LEU A 51 -5.74 0.97 14.15
N VAL A 52 -4.78 1.11 15.06
CA VAL A 52 -3.75 2.17 15.04
C VAL A 52 -2.38 1.60 15.46
N GLU A 53 -1.29 2.17 14.96
CA GLU A 53 0.06 1.93 15.48
C GLU A 53 0.35 2.90 16.63
N ARG A 54 0.73 2.37 17.79
CA ARG A 54 1.25 3.14 18.92
C ARG A 54 2.53 2.49 19.42
N ASN A 55 3.61 3.27 19.49
CA ASN A 55 4.90 2.80 20.00
C ASN A 55 5.40 1.51 19.32
N ARG A 56 5.20 1.37 18.00
CA ARG A 56 5.55 0.16 17.22
C ARG A 56 4.77 -1.10 17.61
N GLN A 57 3.60 -0.93 18.22
CA GLN A 57 2.63 -1.97 18.49
C GLN A 57 1.27 -1.57 17.91
N TYR A 58 0.43 -2.55 17.57
CA TYR A 58 -0.88 -2.30 17.00
C TYR A 58 -1.96 -2.41 18.07
N ASP A 59 -2.72 -1.33 18.26
CA ASP A 59 -3.78 -1.21 19.26
C ASP A 59 -5.13 -0.90 18.61
N ILE A 60 -6.22 -1.15 19.33
CA ILE A 60 -7.58 -0.80 18.91
C ILE A 60 -8.05 0.36 19.78
N ILE A 61 -8.33 1.50 19.14
CA ILE A 61 -8.87 2.68 19.82
C ILE A 61 -10.24 3.06 19.23
N TRP A 62 -11.00 3.86 19.96
CA TRP A 62 -12.21 4.47 19.42
C TRP A 62 -11.84 5.61 18.49
N GLY A 63 -12.45 5.66 17.30
CA GLY A 63 -12.26 6.72 16.31
C GLY A 63 -12.71 8.11 16.75
N CYS A 64 -13.23 8.25 17.98
CA CYS A 64 -13.52 9.52 18.65
C CYS A 64 -12.42 9.98 19.62
N GLU A 65 -11.47 9.11 20.01
CA GLU A 65 -10.28 9.50 20.78
C GLU A 65 -9.14 10.02 19.90
N ASN A 66 -9.13 9.63 18.61
CA ASN A 66 -8.30 10.27 17.61
C ASN A 66 -9.12 11.38 16.95
N ASP A 67 -8.61 12.59 17.07
CA ASP A 67 -9.03 13.87 16.53
C ASP A 67 -8.95 13.91 14.99
N GLY A 68 -9.63 12.98 14.34
CA GLY A 68 -9.74 12.84 12.88
C GLY A 68 -8.63 12.02 12.22
N TRP A 69 -7.60 11.61 12.96
CA TRP A 69 -6.47 10.86 12.41
C TRP A 69 -6.72 9.35 12.45
N CYS A 70 -6.94 8.74 11.29
CA CYS A 70 -6.85 7.27 11.13
C CYS A 70 -5.53 6.94 10.44
N GLU A 71 -4.78 5.98 10.98
CA GLU A 71 -3.60 5.47 10.29
C GLU A 71 -4.01 4.45 9.22
N LEU A 72 -3.23 4.43 8.14
CA LEU A 72 -3.44 3.53 7.02
C LEU A 72 -2.40 2.41 7.05
N PHE A 73 -2.85 1.19 6.78
CA PHE A 73 -2.04 -0.02 6.84
C PHE A 73 -2.03 -0.76 5.51
N THR A 74 -0.96 -1.49 5.25
CA THR A 74 -0.90 -2.44 4.14
C THR A 74 -1.61 -3.74 4.49
N GLU A 75 -1.94 -4.55 3.47
CA GLU A 75 -2.53 -5.87 3.66
C GLU A 75 -1.64 -6.77 4.54
N GLU A 76 -0.32 -6.73 4.33
CA GLU A 76 0.64 -7.51 5.12
C GLU A 76 0.65 -7.08 6.59
N GLN A 77 0.62 -5.77 6.86
CA GLN A 77 0.60 -5.25 8.24
C GLN A 77 -0.67 -5.70 8.97
N ILE A 78 -1.84 -5.61 8.34
CA ILE A 78 -3.12 -6.02 8.93
C ILE A 78 -3.11 -7.52 9.24
N LYS A 79 -2.69 -8.35 8.28
CA LYS A 79 -2.61 -9.81 8.45
C LYS A 79 -1.58 -10.23 9.49
N SER A 80 -0.49 -9.49 9.63
CA SER A 80 0.52 -9.75 10.66
C SER A 80 -0.03 -9.62 12.08
N VAL A 81 -1.03 -8.76 12.28
CA VAL A 81 -1.75 -8.63 13.55
C VAL A 81 -2.76 -9.77 13.69
N ASN A 82 -3.66 -9.90 12.72
CA ASN A 82 -4.64 -10.98 12.64
C ASN A 82 -5.24 -11.05 11.22
N GLU A 83 -5.20 -12.23 10.61
CA GLU A 83 -5.75 -12.46 9.27
C GLU A 83 -7.25 -12.13 9.16
N GLU A 84 -8.01 -12.32 10.23
CA GLU A 84 -9.44 -12.01 10.27
C GLU A 84 -9.72 -10.50 10.17
N TYR A 85 -8.75 -9.65 10.52
CA TYR A 85 -8.91 -8.20 10.48
C TYR A 85 -9.00 -7.67 9.05
N TRP A 86 -8.43 -8.40 8.10
CA TRP A 86 -8.53 -8.09 6.68
C TRP A 86 -9.98 -8.03 6.18
N LYS A 87 -10.89 -8.81 6.77
CA LYS A 87 -12.32 -8.82 6.40
C LYS A 87 -13.02 -7.49 6.67
N PHE A 88 -12.44 -6.67 7.54
CA PHE A 88 -12.95 -5.35 7.89
C PHE A 88 -12.18 -4.21 7.19
N ALA A 89 -11.16 -4.51 6.38
CA ALA A 89 -10.36 -3.50 5.71
C ALA A 89 -11.18 -2.76 4.63
N GLU A 90 -11.28 -1.44 4.78
CA GLU A 90 -11.83 -0.51 3.80
C GLU A 90 -10.66 0.11 3.02
N LEU A 91 -10.66 -0.02 1.69
CA LEU A 91 -9.62 0.58 0.83
C LEU A 91 -9.67 2.10 0.96
N TYR A 92 -8.52 2.70 1.23
CA TYR A 92 -8.39 4.14 1.25
C TYR A 92 -7.86 4.62 -0.10
N GLU A 93 -8.76 5.19 -0.90
CA GLU A 93 -8.37 5.88 -2.13
C GLU A 93 -7.84 7.27 -1.75
N VAL A 94 -6.53 7.48 -1.92
CA VAL A 94 -5.94 8.82 -1.83
C VAL A 94 -6.47 9.59 -3.03
N SER A 95 -7.46 10.46 -2.83
CA SER A 95 -7.87 11.42 -3.85
C SER A 95 -6.65 12.25 -4.25
N GLU A 96 -6.40 12.36 -5.55
CA GLU A 96 -5.21 13.05 -6.10
C GLU A 96 -5.12 14.54 -5.71
N ASP A 97 -6.17 15.08 -5.06
CA ASP A 97 -6.31 16.46 -4.60
C ASP A 97 -5.47 16.83 -3.36
N GLU A 98 -4.80 15.88 -2.70
CA GLU A 98 -3.88 16.17 -1.57
C GLU A 98 -2.39 16.26 -1.97
N LYS A 99 -2.09 16.33 -3.27
CA LYS A 99 -0.75 16.69 -3.77
C LYS A 99 -0.64 18.20 -4.03
N GLU A 100 -0.69 19.03 -2.99
CA GLU A 100 -0.27 20.45 -3.08
C GLU A 100 0.76 20.81 -2.00
#